data_AF-A0AAN7VMG1-F1
#
_entry.id   AF-A0AAN7VMG1-F1
#
_cell.length_a   1.000
_cell.length_b   1.000
_cell.length_c   1.000
_cell.angle_alpha   90.00
_cell.angle_beta   90.00
_cell.angle_gamma   90.00
#
_symmetry.space_group_name_H-M   'P 1'
#
loop_
_entity.id
_entity.type
_entity.pdbx_description
1 polymer ?
#
loop_
_entity_poly.entity_id
_entity_poly.type
_entity_poly.pdbx_seq_one_letter_code
_entity_poly.pdbx_strand_id
1 'polypeptide(L)'
;MYFSFSVPTLWREQKNHVDDCYFCSMNVVGINAKKLARYKYPDVSSVSKPVPRTDSDPLPICPGISVKNALRTSSSSLASNESDFVMEEKHLISQSELSDLIRDLNLSKQKAELLASRLQEWKHLDPKTHVTIYRNRNLAILPFFKKENDMCFCNDIQGLFDVMNTAYDRNEWRLFIDGSKYSLKAALLHIGNKKPSIPIAHAVQTKECYDTMRSILAKIKYNEHRWKICGDLKVIGLLVGMQSGFTKFCCFLCLWDSRAVDHHYVRKAWPSRTHYEPGKQNVSSVPLVNPQDVLLPPLHIKLGLIKNFVKALNREGPAFQYLIKLFPKLSYAKIKEGIFVGPDIRKLMAEAKFTKCLTLDEAAAWASFKSVTHNFLARMSLKIHFMHSHLHFFPPNLGDTSEEQGERLHQDIARIERRYQGFWDEGMMSDYCWTLIRETDPKQYKRLSSTSVHF
;
A
#
# COMPACT_ATOMS: atom_id res chain seq x y z
N MET A 1 -24.11 -1.16 31.80
CA MET A 1 -24.57 0.22 32.05
C MET A 1 -24.13 1.11 30.89
N TYR A 2 -25.08 1.64 30.12
CA TYR A 2 -24.81 2.82 29.29
C TYR A 2 -25.06 4.04 30.16
N PHE A 3 -24.06 4.92 30.30
CA PHE A 3 -24.26 6.21 30.95
C PHE A 3 -25.06 7.11 30.00
N SER A 4 -26.30 7.38 30.36
CA SER A 4 -27.13 8.41 29.71
C SER A 4 -26.68 9.78 30.23
N PHE A 5 -26.24 10.66 29.33
CA PHE A 5 -25.83 12.02 29.66
C PHE A 5 -26.88 13.01 29.15
N SER A 6 -27.29 13.97 30.00
CA SER A 6 -28.18 15.07 29.64
C SER A 6 -27.46 16.12 28.78
N VAL A 7 -26.17 16.33 29.03
CA VAL A 7 -25.28 17.16 28.20
C VAL A 7 -24.06 16.31 27.78
N PRO A 8 -23.83 16.08 26.48
CA PRO A 8 -22.63 15.39 26.00
C PRO A 8 -21.38 16.26 26.17
N THR A 9 -20.19 15.67 26.04
CA THR A 9 -18.94 16.43 26.05
C THR A 9 -18.91 17.44 24.90
N LEU A 10 -18.92 18.74 25.21
CA LEU A 10 -18.83 19.80 24.21
C LEU A 10 -17.38 20.21 24.02
N TRP A 11 -16.95 20.21 22.76
CA TRP A 11 -15.62 20.64 22.34
C TRP A 11 -15.75 22.01 21.68
N ARG A 12 -14.93 22.96 22.14
CA ARG A 12 -14.80 24.31 21.59
C ARG A 12 -13.44 24.47 20.95
N GLU A 13 -13.26 25.54 20.18
CA GLU A 13 -11.96 25.87 19.59
C GLU A 13 -10.92 26.14 20.69
N GLN A 14 -9.73 25.57 20.53
CA GLN A 14 -8.62 25.68 21.50
C GLN A 14 -7.93 27.03 21.34
N LYS A 15 -7.72 27.76 22.44
CA LYS A 15 -7.04 29.06 22.41
C LYS A 15 -5.54 28.96 22.15
N ASN A 16 -4.89 27.90 22.63
CA ASN A 16 -3.47 27.62 22.40
C ASN A 16 -3.13 26.15 22.74
N HIS A 17 -1.88 25.74 22.47
CA HIS A 17 -1.39 24.37 22.69
C HIS A 17 -0.64 24.13 24.02
N VAL A 18 -0.64 25.10 24.93
CA VAL A 18 0.11 25.06 26.21
C VAL A 18 -0.82 24.78 27.39
N ASP A 19 -1.91 25.55 27.53
CA ASP A 19 -2.86 25.43 28.65
C ASP A 19 -4.29 25.01 28.23
N ASP A 20 -4.70 25.27 26.98
CA ASP A 20 -6.06 25.01 26.48
C ASP A 20 -6.15 23.87 25.45
N CYS A 21 -5.15 22.97 25.40
CA CYS A 21 -5.15 21.79 24.53
C CYS A 21 -5.34 20.48 25.33
N TYR A 22 -6.59 20.03 25.43
CA TYR A 22 -6.97 18.78 26.12
C TYR A 22 -6.09 17.58 25.76
N PHE A 23 -5.83 17.38 24.47
CA PHE A 23 -5.00 16.26 23.97
C PHE A 23 -3.51 16.40 24.31
N CYS A 24 -3.00 17.62 24.43
CA CYS A 24 -1.63 17.90 24.83
C CYS A 24 -1.43 17.65 26.33
N SER A 25 -2.44 17.97 27.14
CA SER A 25 -2.45 17.77 28.60
C SER A 25 -2.74 16.31 29.03
N MET A 26 -3.16 15.45 28.10
CA MET A 26 -3.49 14.03 28.35
C MET A 26 -2.24 13.15 28.36
N ASN A 27 -1.64 12.92 29.53
CA ASN A 27 -0.67 11.83 29.68
C ASN A 27 -1.40 10.49 29.90
N VAL A 28 -1.48 9.69 28.84
CA VAL A 28 -2.13 8.35 28.84
C VAL A 28 -1.14 7.17 28.84
N VAL A 29 0.16 7.45 28.92
CA VAL A 29 1.21 6.41 28.87
C VAL A 29 1.15 5.54 30.13
N GLY A 30 0.92 4.23 29.95
CA GLY A 30 0.90 3.26 31.05
C GLY A 30 -0.43 3.14 31.82
N ILE A 31 -1.52 3.71 31.32
CA ILE A 31 -2.88 3.45 31.83
C ILE A 31 -3.33 2.07 31.35
N ASN A 32 -3.84 1.26 32.27
CA ASN A 32 -4.50 -0.02 31.99
C ASN A 32 -5.89 -0.04 32.64
N ALA A 33 -6.71 -1.06 32.36
CA ALA A 33 -8.08 -1.15 32.86
C ALA A 33 -8.22 -1.00 34.39
N LYS A 34 -7.23 -1.48 35.17
CA LYS A 34 -7.21 -1.34 36.65
C LYS A 34 -6.88 0.08 37.12
N LYS A 35 -6.09 0.85 36.35
CA LYS A 35 -5.74 2.25 36.63
C LYS A 35 -6.74 3.26 36.08
N LEU A 36 -7.51 2.89 35.04
CA LEU A 36 -8.45 3.77 34.34
C LEU A 36 -9.49 4.39 35.29
N ALA A 37 -10.02 3.61 36.24
CA ALA A 37 -10.99 4.08 37.23
C ALA A 37 -10.45 5.15 38.21
N ARG A 38 -9.12 5.36 38.26
CA ARG A 38 -8.46 6.39 39.09
C ARG A 38 -7.85 7.52 38.24
N TYR A 39 -8.01 7.48 36.93
CA TYR A 39 -7.46 8.50 36.03
C TYR A 39 -8.30 9.78 36.10
N LYS A 40 -7.66 10.89 36.46
CA LYS A 40 -8.29 12.21 36.42
C LYS A 40 -8.06 12.84 35.04
N TYR A 41 -9.13 13.02 34.29
CA TYR A 41 -9.10 13.76 33.03
C TYR A 41 -8.77 15.25 33.29
N PRO A 42 -7.95 15.88 32.43
CA PRO A 42 -7.69 17.33 32.51
C PRO A 42 -8.99 18.15 32.46
N ASP A 43 -8.99 19.31 33.13
CA ASP A 43 -9.95 20.39 32.87
C ASP A 43 -9.26 21.43 32.00
N VAL A 44 -9.87 21.79 30.86
CA VAL A 44 -9.42 22.87 29.98
C VAL A 44 -10.64 23.66 29.51
N SER A 45 -10.50 24.95 29.24
CA SER A 45 -11.63 25.81 28.93
C SER A 45 -12.35 25.45 27.61
N SER A 46 -11.62 24.80 26.70
CA SER A 46 -12.13 24.30 25.42
C SER A 46 -12.96 23.00 25.51
N VAL A 47 -13.08 22.34 26.68
CA VAL A 47 -13.80 21.06 26.81
C VAL A 47 -14.70 21.02 28.04
N SER A 48 -16.02 20.91 27.86
CA SER A 48 -16.95 20.68 28.99
C SER A 48 -17.18 19.19 29.22
N LYS A 49 -17.03 18.74 30.47
CA LYS A 49 -17.30 17.35 30.88
C LYS A 49 -18.80 17.00 30.69
N PRO A 50 -19.13 15.73 30.37
CA PRO A 50 -20.51 15.34 30.15
C PRO A 50 -21.27 15.27 31.48
N VAL A 51 -22.52 15.73 31.49
CA VAL A 51 -23.39 15.73 32.68
C VAL A 51 -24.28 14.50 32.64
N PRO A 52 -24.25 13.60 33.66
CA PRO A 52 -25.16 12.47 33.73
C PRO A 52 -26.62 12.94 33.79
N ARG A 53 -27.51 12.23 33.10
CA ARG A 53 -28.96 12.47 33.19
C ARG A 53 -29.46 12.11 34.59
N THR A 54 -30.32 12.95 35.15
CA THR A 54 -31.04 12.65 36.40
C THR A 54 -32.49 12.27 36.09
N ASP A 55 -33.15 11.50 36.97
CA ASP A 55 -34.52 11.01 36.75
C ASP A 55 -35.59 12.14 36.64
N SER A 56 -35.21 13.37 36.95
CA SER A 56 -36.00 14.61 36.78
C SER A 56 -35.92 15.24 35.38
N ASP A 57 -35.04 14.77 34.49
CA ASP A 57 -34.90 15.34 33.14
C ASP A 57 -36.07 14.89 32.23
N PRO A 58 -36.83 15.82 31.60
CA PRO A 58 -38.02 15.47 30.82
C PRO A 58 -37.71 14.54 29.64
N LEU A 59 -38.56 13.53 29.45
CA LEU A 59 -38.51 12.62 28.30
C LEU A 59 -39.06 13.30 27.04
N PRO A 60 -38.50 13.04 25.84
CA PRO A 60 -39.08 13.53 24.60
C PRO A 60 -40.44 12.86 24.36
N ILE A 61 -41.50 13.65 24.21
CA ILE A 61 -42.86 13.14 23.96
C ILE A 61 -43.03 12.88 22.46
N CYS A 62 -43.27 11.62 22.08
CA CYS A 62 -43.83 11.29 20.76
C CYS A 62 -45.36 11.51 20.76
N PRO A 63 -45.94 12.16 19.74
CA PRO A 63 -47.40 12.32 19.67
C PRO A 63 -48.10 11.03 19.22
N GLY A 64 -48.96 10.49 20.08
CA GLY A 64 -50.12 9.67 19.70
C GLY A 64 -49.90 8.16 19.48
N ILE A 65 -50.45 7.34 20.38
CA ILE A 65 -51.72 6.61 20.17
C ILE A 65 -52.20 6.07 21.54
N SER A 66 -53.53 5.92 21.68
CA SER A 66 -54.22 5.80 22.97
C SER A 66 -54.25 4.39 23.57
N VAL A 67 -54.33 4.33 24.91
CA VAL A 67 -54.46 3.12 25.74
C VAL A 67 -55.85 2.50 25.63
N LYS A 68 -55.94 1.16 25.63
CA LYS A 68 -57.07 0.41 26.23
C LYS A 68 -56.57 -0.79 27.03
N ASN A 69 -56.99 -0.83 28.29
CA ASN A 69 -56.74 -1.93 29.24
C ASN A 69 -57.68 -3.12 29.00
N ALA A 70 -57.23 -4.32 29.37
CA ALA A 70 -58.09 -5.34 29.98
C ALA A 70 -57.28 -6.23 30.92
N LEU A 71 -57.41 -6.00 32.22
CA LEU A 71 -56.93 -6.91 33.26
C LEU A 71 -58.03 -7.96 33.54
N ARG A 72 -57.68 -9.24 33.71
CA ARG A 72 -58.50 -10.17 34.50
C ARG A 72 -57.66 -11.33 35.06
N THR A 73 -57.76 -11.51 36.36
CA THR A 73 -57.00 -12.45 37.20
C THR A 73 -57.93 -13.54 37.72
N SER A 74 -57.47 -14.80 37.77
CA SER A 74 -57.71 -15.71 38.92
C SER A 74 -57.03 -17.09 38.72
N SER A 75 -56.23 -17.50 39.73
CA SER A 75 -56.03 -18.85 40.32
C SER A 75 -56.38 -20.14 39.52
N SER A 76 -55.69 -21.27 39.65
CA SER A 76 -54.73 -21.73 40.70
C SER A 76 -53.90 -22.95 40.26
N SER A 77 -52.71 -23.06 40.85
CA SER A 77 -51.81 -24.23 41.02
C SER A 77 -52.29 -25.65 40.64
N LEU A 78 -51.41 -26.40 40.00
CA LEU A 78 -50.90 -27.69 40.49
C LEU A 78 -49.52 -27.97 39.85
N ALA A 79 -48.58 -28.52 40.62
CA ALA A 79 -47.19 -28.68 40.22
C ALA A 79 -46.83 -30.16 39.96
N SER A 80 -45.95 -30.37 38.99
CA SER A 80 -45.10 -31.58 38.89
C SER A 80 -43.86 -31.21 38.10
N ASN A 81 -42.68 -31.48 38.67
CA ASN A 81 -41.40 -31.06 38.11
C ASN A 81 -40.95 -31.96 36.96
N GLU A 82 -40.41 -31.37 35.89
CA GLU A 82 -39.22 -31.93 35.24
C GLU A 82 -38.18 -30.82 35.09
N SER A 83 -36.92 -31.20 35.29
CA SER A 83 -35.77 -30.31 35.49
C SER A 83 -34.99 -30.04 34.21
N ASP A 84 -34.44 -28.84 34.13
CA ASP A 84 -33.20 -28.51 33.42
C ASP A 84 -33.15 -28.71 31.88
N PHE A 85 -34.04 -28.02 31.17
CA PHE A 85 -33.60 -27.34 29.94
C PHE A 85 -33.09 -25.95 30.30
N VAL A 86 -31.77 -25.77 30.34
CA VAL A 86 -31.16 -24.45 30.32
C VAL A 86 -31.56 -23.79 29.00
N MET A 87 -32.33 -22.71 29.06
CA MET A 87 -32.46 -21.80 27.92
C MET A 87 -31.09 -21.17 27.65
N GLU A 88 -30.30 -21.76 26.76
CA GLU A 88 -29.14 -21.08 26.20
C GLU A 88 -29.62 -19.75 25.62
N GLU A 89 -29.06 -18.64 26.11
CA GLU A 89 -29.38 -17.31 25.57
C GLU A 89 -29.09 -17.32 24.07
N LYS A 90 -30.09 -16.96 23.25
CA LYS A 90 -30.01 -16.98 21.79
C LYS A 90 -28.74 -16.23 21.35
N HIS A 91 -27.71 -16.97 20.93
CA HIS A 91 -26.44 -16.39 20.53
C HIS A 91 -26.66 -15.35 19.42
N LEU A 92 -26.21 -14.12 19.68
CA LEU A 92 -26.27 -12.99 18.75
C LEU A 92 -24.87 -12.74 18.19
N ILE A 93 -24.79 -12.73 16.86
CA ILE A 93 -23.54 -12.59 16.10
C ILE A 93 -22.98 -11.17 16.33
N SER A 94 -21.80 -11.12 16.93
CA SER A 94 -21.03 -9.89 17.12
C SER A 94 -20.41 -9.38 15.81
N GLN A 95 -19.93 -8.13 15.81
CA GLN A 95 -19.24 -7.55 14.66
C GLN A 95 -18.00 -8.36 14.24
N SER A 96 -17.29 -8.98 15.20
CA SER A 96 -16.16 -9.88 14.96
C SER A 96 -16.62 -11.13 14.22
N GLU A 97 -17.59 -11.85 14.76
CA GLU A 97 -18.09 -13.11 14.19
C GLU A 97 -18.72 -12.91 12.82
N LEU A 98 -19.44 -11.81 12.60
CA LEU A 98 -19.94 -11.43 11.27
C LEU A 98 -18.79 -11.19 10.28
N SER A 99 -17.71 -10.54 10.71
CA SER A 99 -16.55 -10.26 9.85
C SER A 99 -15.77 -11.54 9.52
N ASP A 100 -15.61 -12.43 10.51
CA ASP A 100 -15.00 -13.75 10.33
C ASP A 100 -15.85 -14.63 9.40
N LEU A 101 -17.18 -14.69 9.59
CA LEU A 101 -18.10 -15.42 8.73
C LEU A 101 -18.06 -14.92 7.27
N ILE A 102 -18.03 -13.60 7.06
CA ILE A 102 -17.90 -12.99 5.72
C ILE A 102 -16.57 -13.38 5.04
N ARG A 103 -15.47 -13.42 5.81
CA ARG A 103 -14.14 -13.82 5.34
C ARG A 103 -14.08 -15.31 5.00
N ASP A 104 -14.58 -16.15 5.90
CA ASP A 104 -14.47 -17.61 5.79
C ASP A 104 -15.39 -18.15 4.68
N LEU A 105 -16.52 -17.49 4.42
CA LEU A 105 -17.38 -17.71 3.24
C LEU A 105 -16.90 -16.97 1.96
N ASN A 106 -15.80 -16.20 2.04
CA ASN A 106 -15.22 -15.43 0.94
C ASN A 106 -16.24 -14.57 0.17
N LEU A 107 -17.13 -13.88 0.90
CA LEU A 107 -18.24 -13.13 0.30
C LEU A 107 -17.78 -11.77 -0.25
N SER A 108 -18.06 -11.52 -1.54
CA SER A 108 -18.01 -10.18 -2.13
C SER A 108 -18.85 -9.18 -1.31
N LYS A 109 -18.45 -7.91 -1.24
CA LYS A 109 -19.10 -6.90 -0.38
C LYS A 109 -20.62 -6.78 -0.55
N GLN A 110 -21.15 -6.93 -1.77
CA GLN A 110 -22.61 -6.93 -2.03
C GLN A 110 -23.32 -8.14 -1.38
N LYS A 111 -22.72 -9.33 -1.46
CA LYS A 111 -23.23 -10.54 -0.80
C LYS A 111 -23.06 -10.49 0.72
N ALA A 112 -21.98 -9.86 1.19
CA ALA A 112 -21.71 -9.64 2.61
C ALA A 112 -22.73 -8.65 3.23
N GLU A 113 -23.05 -7.57 2.51
CA GLU A 113 -24.15 -6.66 2.86
C GLU A 113 -25.49 -7.42 2.89
N LEU A 114 -25.82 -8.14 1.82
CA LEU A 114 -27.07 -8.92 1.75
C LEU A 114 -27.19 -9.91 2.92
N LEU A 115 -26.13 -10.66 3.24
CA LEU A 115 -26.11 -11.56 4.39
C LEU A 115 -26.31 -10.79 5.71
N ALA A 116 -25.58 -9.70 5.92
CA ALA A 116 -25.67 -8.89 7.12
C ALA A 116 -27.08 -8.28 7.30
N SER A 117 -27.69 -7.77 6.22
CA SER A 117 -29.09 -7.31 6.21
C SER A 117 -30.07 -8.43 6.57
N ARG A 118 -29.94 -9.64 6.00
CA ARG A 118 -30.81 -10.78 6.37
C ARG A 118 -30.64 -11.21 7.82
N LEU A 119 -29.41 -11.25 8.33
CA LEU A 119 -29.15 -11.56 9.75
C LEU A 119 -29.70 -10.47 10.69
N GLN A 120 -29.75 -9.21 10.24
CA GLN A 120 -30.40 -8.11 10.95
C GLN A 120 -31.93 -8.26 10.95
N GLU A 121 -32.54 -8.51 9.78
CA GLU A 121 -33.99 -8.81 9.61
C GLU A 121 -34.43 -9.95 10.54
N TRP A 122 -33.66 -11.04 10.58
CA TRP A 122 -33.96 -12.23 11.40
C TRP A 122 -33.60 -12.07 12.89
N LYS A 123 -33.10 -10.90 13.32
CA LYS A 123 -32.69 -10.62 14.71
C LYS A 123 -31.69 -11.65 15.23
N HIS A 124 -30.62 -11.90 14.46
CA HIS A 124 -29.49 -12.75 14.82
C HIS A 124 -28.18 -11.97 15.03
N LEU A 125 -28.15 -10.66 14.76
CA LEU A 125 -27.01 -9.80 15.09
C LEU A 125 -27.14 -9.20 16.49
N ASP A 126 -26.01 -8.97 17.17
CA ASP A 126 -25.96 -8.11 18.37
C ASP A 126 -26.40 -6.68 17.99
N PRO A 127 -27.20 -5.97 18.82
CA PRO A 127 -27.64 -4.59 18.55
C PRO A 127 -26.52 -3.56 18.28
N LYS A 128 -25.27 -3.87 18.64
CA LYS A 128 -24.06 -3.06 18.38
C LYS A 128 -23.36 -3.43 17.07
N THR A 129 -23.75 -4.52 16.42
CA THR A 129 -23.21 -4.93 15.12
C THR A 129 -23.78 -4.03 14.03
N HIS A 130 -22.91 -3.39 13.25
CA HIS A 130 -23.30 -2.45 12.21
C HIS A 130 -23.31 -3.12 10.83
N VAL A 131 -24.48 -3.19 10.19
CA VAL A 131 -24.58 -3.50 8.77
C VAL A 131 -24.00 -2.33 7.98
N THR A 132 -23.00 -2.60 7.15
CA THR A 132 -22.33 -1.57 6.33
C THR A 132 -22.81 -1.63 4.88
N ILE A 133 -23.55 -0.62 4.47
CA ILE A 133 -24.08 -0.49 3.10
C ILE A 133 -22.93 -0.39 2.09
N TYR A 134 -22.96 -1.19 1.02
CA TYR A 134 -21.97 -1.13 -0.05
C TYR A 134 -22.11 0.20 -0.81
N ARG A 135 -20.99 0.92 -0.95
CA ARG A 135 -21.00 2.22 -1.62
C ARG A 135 -20.91 2.05 -3.12
N ASN A 136 -21.99 2.38 -3.82
CA ASN A 136 -22.11 2.34 -5.28
C ASN A 136 -21.20 3.34 -6.05
N ARG A 137 -20.25 4.01 -5.39
CA ARG A 137 -19.43 5.09 -5.95
C ARG A 137 -18.50 4.64 -7.08
N ASN A 138 -18.05 3.39 -7.03
CA ASN A 138 -17.13 2.78 -8.00
C ASN A 138 -17.86 1.94 -9.06
N LEU A 139 -19.21 1.92 -9.10
CA LEU A 139 -19.96 1.10 -10.06
C LEU A 139 -19.66 1.46 -11.52
N ALA A 140 -19.38 2.73 -11.83
CA ALA A 140 -19.00 3.15 -13.18
C ALA A 140 -17.62 2.59 -13.63
N ILE A 141 -16.78 2.17 -12.68
CA ILE A 141 -15.41 1.69 -12.94
C ILE A 141 -15.34 0.16 -12.86
N LEU A 142 -16.24 -0.47 -12.08
CA LEU A 142 -16.31 -1.92 -11.88
C LEU A 142 -16.23 -2.76 -13.16
N PRO A 143 -16.89 -2.40 -14.29
CA PRO A 143 -16.88 -3.21 -15.52
C PRO A 143 -15.50 -3.33 -16.19
N PHE A 144 -14.60 -2.37 -15.94
CA PHE A 144 -13.24 -2.37 -16.52
C PHE A 144 -12.26 -3.25 -15.77
N PHE A 145 -12.67 -3.89 -14.68
CA PHE A 145 -11.87 -4.83 -13.92
C PHE A 145 -12.52 -6.22 -13.93
N LYS A 146 -11.68 -7.26 -13.97
CA LYS A 146 -12.11 -8.65 -13.88
C LYS A 146 -11.15 -9.41 -12.97
N LYS A 147 -11.69 -10.26 -12.11
CA LYS A 147 -10.93 -11.24 -11.34
C LYS A 147 -10.97 -12.61 -12.03
N GLU A 148 -9.82 -13.22 -12.17
CA GLU A 148 -9.67 -14.63 -12.52
C GLU A 148 -8.64 -15.25 -11.58
N ASN A 149 -9.06 -16.26 -10.81
CA ASN A 149 -8.29 -16.85 -9.71
C ASN A 149 -7.78 -15.74 -8.75
N ASP A 150 -6.49 -15.74 -8.44
CA ASP A 150 -5.83 -14.76 -7.56
C ASP A 150 -5.33 -13.51 -8.29
N MET A 151 -5.83 -13.22 -9.50
CA MET A 151 -5.44 -12.05 -10.29
C MET A 151 -6.66 -11.19 -10.64
N CYS A 152 -6.65 -9.94 -10.18
CA CYS A 152 -7.54 -8.90 -10.68
C CYS A 152 -6.80 -8.04 -11.72
N PHE A 153 -7.40 -7.80 -12.87
CA PHE A 153 -6.78 -7.05 -13.97
C PHE A 153 -7.79 -6.19 -14.70
N CYS A 154 -7.29 -5.14 -15.36
CA CYS A 154 -8.07 -4.30 -16.25
C CYS A 154 -8.24 -4.98 -17.62
N ASN A 155 -9.49 -5.17 -18.06
CA ASN A 155 -9.84 -5.85 -19.32
C ASN A 155 -9.99 -4.88 -20.52
N ASP A 156 -10.25 -3.61 -20.23
CA ASP A 156 -10.37 -2.50 -21.18
C ASP A 156 -9.69 -1.24 -20.61
N ILE A 157 -8.48 -0.98 -21.10
CA ILE A 157 -7.67 0.17 -20.71
C ILE A 157 -8.26 1.48 -21.25
N GLN A 158 -8.84 1.47 -22.45
CA GLN A 158 -9.36 2.69 -23.08
C GLN A 158 -10.59 3.19 -22.30
N GLY A 159 -11.57 2.32 -22.07
CA GLY A 159 -12.76 2.67 -21.30
C GLY A 159 -12.47 3.11 -19.86
N LEU A 160 -11.45 2.51 -19.22
CA LEU A 160 -10.98 2.97 -17.90
C LEU A 160 -10.48 4.43 -17.95
N PHE A 161 -9.69 4.78 -18.97
CA PHE A 161 -9.17 6.14 -19.15
C PHE A 161 -10.27 7.15 -19.49
N ASP A 162 -11.22 6.76 -20.34
CA ASP A 162 -12.37 7.58 -20.73
C ASP A 162 -13.24 7.91 -19.51
N VAL A 163 -13.53 6.92 -18.64
CA VAL A 163 -14.27 7.14 -17.38
C VAL A 163 -13.44 7.91 -16.33
N MET A 164 -12.11 7.84 -16.41
CA MET A 164 -11.22 8.71 -15.63
C MET A 164 -11.07 10.13 -16.24
N ASN A 165 -11.82 10.48 -17.29
CA ASN A 165 -11.75 11.76 -18.01
C ASN A 165 -10.31 12.15 -18.38
N THR A 166 -9.49 11.17 -18.76
CA THR A 166 -8.07 11.33 -19.05
C THR A 166 -7.78 10.77 -20.44
N ALA A 167 -7.31 11.60 -21.36
CA ALA A 167 -6.89 11.13 -22.68
C ALA A 167 -5.82 10.02 -22.56
N TYR A 168 -6.06 8.91 -23.24
CA TYR A 168 -5.13 7.79 -23.35
C TYR A 168 -4.27 7.93 -24.63
N ASP A 169 -2.96 8.08 -24.45
CA ASP A 169 -1.96 7.78 -25.48
C ASP A 169 -0.96 6.80 -24.88
N ARG A 170 -0.81 5.62 -25.50
CA ARG A 170 0.17 4.60 -25.09
C ARG A 170 1.60 5.14 -24.95
N ASN A 171 1.96 6.19 -25.70
CA ASN A 171 3.31 6.77 -25.68
C ASN A 171 3.53 7.69 -24.46
N GLU A 172 2.48 8.18 -23.79
CA GLU A 172 2.60 8.96 -22.54
C GLU A 172 2.80 8.08 -21.29
N TRP A 173 2.64 6.75 -21.40
CA TRP A 173 2.64 5.84 -20.26
C TRP A 173 3.68 4.74 -20.39
N ARG A 174 4.29 4.39 -19.25
CA ARG A 174 5.16 3.21 -19.11
C ARG A 174 4.51 2.19 -18.18
N LEU A 175 4.62 0.92 -18.52
CA LEU A 175 4.20 -0.20 -17.70
C LEU A 175 5.22 -0.41 -16.58
N PHE A 176 4.79 -0.20 -15.34
CA PHE A 176 5.53 -0.59 -14.14
C PHE A 176 5.02 -1.94 -13.66
N ILE A 177 5.90 -2.91 -13.49
CA ILE A 177 5.61 -4.15 -12.78
C ILE A 177 6.59 -4.28 -11.62
N ASP A 178 6.08 -4.50 -10.41
CA ASP A 178 6.91 -4.75 -9.24
C ASP A 178 6.26 -5.68 -8.21
N GLY A 179 7.13 -6.44 -7.53
CA GLY A 179 6.77 -7.51 -6.61
C GLY A 179 6.93 -7.10 -5.15
N SER A 180 5.95 -7.45 -4.34
CA SER A 180 6.05 -7.43 -2.88
C SER A 180 5.99 -8.85 -2.33
N LYS A 181 6.29 -9.03 -1.03
CA LYS A 181 6.31 -10.35 -0.38
C LYS A 181 5.03 -11.19 -0.57
N TYR A 182 3.87 -10.55 -0.79
CA TYR A 182 2.57 -11.22 -0.85
C TYR A 182 1.74 -10.89 -2.11
N SER A 183 2.18 -9.96 -2.95
CA SER A 183 1.46 -9.58 -4.18
C SER A 183 2.36 -8.94 -5.22
N LEU A 184 2.05 -9.22 -6.48
CA LEU A 184 2.67 -8.65 -7.68
C LEU A 184 1.71 -7.63 -8.28
N LYS A 185 2.23 -6.45 -8.63
CA LYS A 185 1.42 -5.29 -9.05
C LYS A 185 1.87 -4.83 -10.42
N ALA A 186 0.92 -4.50 -11.29
CA ALA A 186 1.16 -3.86 -12.57
C ALA A 186 0.37 -2.54 -12.67
N ALA A 187 1.02 -1.48 -13.13
CA ALA A 187 0.44 -0.15 -13.21
C ALA A 187 1.00 0.65 -14.38
N LEU A 188 0.23 1.61 -14.85
CA LEU A 188 0.69 2.62 -15.80
C LEU A 188 1.20 3.83 -15.03
N LEU A 189 2.43 4.23 -15.32
CA LEU A 189 3.07 5.44 -14.81
C LEU A 189 3.23 6.45 -15.94
N HIS A 190 2.77 7.67 -15.73
CA HIS A 190 2.88 8.74 -16.73
C HIS A 190 4.34 9.18 -16.89
N ILE A 191 4.83 9.31 -18.13
CA ILE A 191 6.17 9.81 -18.42
C ILE A 191 6.26 11.28 -18.01
N GLY A 192 7.26 11.65 -17.21
CA GLY A 192 7.33 12.97 -16.57
C GLY A 192 6.54 13.08 -15.27
N ASN A 193 5.92 11.99 -14.79
CA ASN A 193 5.30 11.86 -13.46
C ASN A 193 4.27 12.95 -13.10
N LYS A 194 3.56 13.50 -14.10
CA LYS A 194 2.56 14.57 -13.93
C LYS A 194 1.16 14.07 -13.59
N LYS A 195 0.80 12.87 -14.07
CA LYS A 195 -0.51 12.20 -13.82
C LYS A 195 -0.33 11.07 -12.78
N PRO A 196 -1.35 10.73 -11.98
CA PRO A 196 -1.26 9.68 -10.96
C PRO A 196 -0.98 8.29 -11.54
N SER A 197 -0.52 7.36 -10.70
CA SER A 197 -0.28 5.96 -11.08
C SER A 197 -1.61 5.22 -11.20
N ILE A 198 -1.89 4.62 -12.35
CA ILE A 198 -3.14 3.89 -12.60
C ILE A 198 -2.85 2.38 -12.45
N PRO A 199 -3.37 1.70 -11.42
CA PRO A 199 -3.15 0.26 -11.26
C PRO A 199 -4.01 -0.51 -12.27
N ILE A 200 -3.39 -1.43 -13.01
CA ILE A 200 -4.04 -2.21 -14.08
C ILE A 200 -3.98 -3.72 -13.86
N ALA A 201 -3.13 -4.21 -12.95
CA ALA A 201 -3.26 -5.57 -12.42
C ALA A 201 -2.75 -5.67 -10.98
N HIS A 202 -3.38 -6.56 -10.22
CA HIS A 202 -3.02 -6.95 -8.87
C HIS A 202 -3.17 -8.47 -8.75
N ALA A 203 -2.06 -9.15 -8.51
CA ALA A 203 -2.01 -10.58 -8.29
C ALA A 203 -1.52 -10.87 -6.87
N VAL A 204 -2.17 -11.78 -6.16
CA VAL A 204 -1.99 -12.02 -4.72
C VAL A 204 -1.64 -13.45 -4.45
N GLN A 205 -0.83 -13.69 -3.41
CA GLN A 205 -0.22 -15.00 -3.11
C GLN A 205 0.67 -15.57 -4.24
N THR A 206 0.76 -14.89 -5.39
CA THR A 206 1.62 -15.22 -6.52
C THR A 206 3.07 -14.83 -6.26
N LYS A 207 3.98 -15.72 -6.62
CA LYS A 207 5.42 -15.41 -6.66
C LYS A 207 5.76 -14.66 -7.95
N GLU A 208 6.79 -13.81 -7.86
CA GLU A 208 7.50 -13.30 -9.04
C GLU A 208 8.18 -14.46 -9.78
N CYS A 209 7.49 -15.00 -10.78
CA CYS A 209 8.01 -16.00 -11.70
C CYS A 209 7.54 -15.71 -13.13
N TYR A 210 8.19 -16.36 -14.09
CA TYR A 210 7.95 -16.18 -15.52
C TYR A 210 6.47 -16.38 -15.91
N ASP A 211 5.82 -17.44 -15.41
CA ASP A 211 4.43 -17.74 -15.76
C ASP A 211 3.44 -16.70 -15.23
N THR A 212 3.66 -16.16 -14.02
CA THR A 212 2.85 -15.05 -13.48
C THR A 212 3.01 -13.80 -14.35
N MET A 213 4.24 -13.46 -14.74
CA MET A 213 4.51 -12.31 -15.63
C MET A 213 3.84 -12.49 -16.99
N ARG A 214 3.95 -13.68 -17.61
CA ARG A 214 3.28 -14.02 -18.86
C ARG A 214 1.77 -13.88 -18.76
N SER A 215 1.19 -14.36 -17.66
CA SER A 215 -0.25 -14.25 -17.39
C SER A 215 -0.69 -12.79 -17.28
N ILE A 216 -0.01 -11.96 -16.48
CA ILE A 216 -0.31 -10.53 -16.36
C ILE A 216 -0.28 -9.85 -17.74
N LEU A 217 0.81 -10.01 -18.50
CA LEU A 217 0.97 -9.38 -19.82
C LEU A 217 -0.10 -9.80 -20.82
N ALA A 218 -0.52 -11.06 -20.80
CA ALA A 218 -1.62 -11.56 -21.63
C ALA A 218 -2.97 -10.95 -21.21
N LYS A 219 -3.23 -10.85 -19.90
CA LYS A 219 -4.49 -10.28 -19.37
C LYS A 219 -4.64 -8.80 -19.64
N ILE A 220 -3.57 -8.01 -19.53
CA ILE A 220 -3.57 -6.57 -19.86
C ILE A 220 -3.32 -6.28 -21.35
N LYS A 221 -3.37 -7.31 -22.22
CA LYS A 221 -3.17 -7.20 -23.67
C LYS A 221 -1.91 -6.43 -24.08
N TYR A 222 -0.79 -6.66 -23.39
CA TYR A 222 0.45 -5.88 -23.55
C TYR A 222 0.89 -5.70 -25.01
N ASN A 223 0.70 -6.72 -25.85
CA ASN A 223 1.12 -6.70 -27.26
C ASN A 223 0.39 -5.68 -28.15
N GLU A 224 -0.80 -5.23 -27.74
CA GLU A 224 -1.58 -4.17 -28.41
C GLU A 224 -1.01 -2.78 -28.09
N HIS A 225 -0.64 -2.57 -26.82
CA HIS A 225 -0.19 -1.28 -26.31
C HIS A 225 1.32 -1.05 -26.45
N ARG A 226 2.14 -2.09 -26.27
CA ARG A 226 3.61 -2.09 -26.33
C ARG A 226 4.26 -0.95 -25.53
N TRP A 227 3.75 -0.70 -24.32
CA TRP A 227 4.35 0.29 -23.42
C TRP A 227 5.82 -0.01 -23.17
N LYS A 228 6.62 1.05 -22.99
CA LYS A 228 7.94 0.93 -22.35
C LYS A 228 7.77 0.38 -20.94
N ILE A 229 8.72 -0.43 -20.47
CA ILE A 229 8.61 -1.20 -19.23
C ILE A 229 9.62 -0.70 -18.21
N CYS A 230 9.18 -0.52 -16.96
CA CYS A 230 10.06 -0.32 -15.81
C CYS A 230 9.64 -1.26 -14.66
N GLY A 231 10.54 -1.43 -13.69
CA GLY A 231 10.41 -2.37 -12.59
C GLY A 231 11.77 -2.63 -11.96
N ASP A 232 11.85 -3.45 -10.92
CA ASP A 232 13.15 -3.85 -10.40
C ASP A 232 13.95 -4.70 -11.43
N LEU A 233 15.26 -4.86 -11.21
CA LEU A 233 16.10 -5.64 -12.14
C LEU A 233 15.77 -7.15 -12.18
N LYS A 234 15.06 -7.68 -11.18
CA LYS A 234 14.66 -9.09 -11.10
C LYS A 234 13.42 -9.33 -11.94
N VAL A 235 12.42 -8.45 -11.84
CA VAL A 235 11.24 -8.39 -12.70
C VAL A 235 11.65 -8.15 -14.15
N ILE A 236 12.51 -7.17 -14.42
CA ILE A 236 13.08 -6.96 -15.77
C ILE A 236 13.78 -8.25 -16.24
N GLY A 237 14.59 -8.89 -15.40
CA GLY A 237 15.26 -10.16 -15.70
C GLY A 237 14.28 -11.27 -16.11
N LEU A 238 13.18 -11.43 -15.38
CA LEU A 238 12.11 -12.40 -15.71
C LEU A 238 11.43 -12.05 -17.04
N LEU A 239 11.11 -10.77 -17.28
CA LEU A 239 10.43 -10.29 -18.48
C LEU A 239 11.28 -10.47 -19.75
N VAL A 240 12.60 -10.26 -19.67
CA VAL A 240 13.53 -10.51 -20.78
C VAL A 240 14.10 -11.95 -20.79
N GLY A 241 13.54 -12.87 -20.00
CA GLY A 241 13.88 -14.30 -20.01
C GLY A 241 15.23 -14.68 -19.38
N MET A 242 15.91 -13.75 -18.71
CA MET A 242 17.23 -13.96 -18.10
C MET A 242 17.18 -14.89 -16.87
N GLN A 243 18.26 -15.64 -16.64
CA GLN A 243 18.42 -16.50 -15.49
C GLN A 243 18.75 -15.68 -14.22
N SER A 244 17.90 -15.81 -13.20
CA SER A 244 18.07 -15.21 -11.88
C SER A 244 19.34 -15.68 -11.14
N GLY A 245 19.88 -14.81 -10.28
CA GLY A 245 21.04 -15.09 -9.43
C GLY A 245 22.36 -14.50 -9.97
N PHE A 246 23.49 -14.91 -9.38
CA PHE A 246 24.82 -14.42 -9.73
C PHE A 246 25.40 -15.18 -10.94
N THR A 247 24.76 -14.99 -12.09
CA THR A 247 25.09 -15.67 -13.35
C THR A 247 26.25 -14.99 -14.09
N LYS A 248 26.90 -15.73 -14.99
CA LYS A 248 28.10 -15.27 -15.72
C LYS A 248 27.74 -14.12 -16.68
N PHE A 249 26.75 -14.35 -17.53
CA PHE A 249 26.26 -13.39 -18.52
C PHE A 249 24.94 -12.76 -18.07
N CYS A 250 24.95 -12.07 -16.93
CA CYS A 250 23.74 -11.51 -16.31
C CYS A 250 23.22 -10.22 -16.97
N CYS A 251 23.97 -9.61 -17.90
CA CYS A 251 23.48 -8.48 -18.69
C CYS A 251 22.57 -8.95 -19.83
N PHE A 252 21.43 -8.27 -20.00
CA PHE A 252 20.49 -8.54 -21.08
C PHE A 252 20.80 -7.76 -22.37
N LEU A 253 21.68 -6.75 -22.33
CA LEU A 253 22.06 -5.95 -23.50
C LEU A 253 23.37 -6.45 -24.17
N CYS A 254 24.27 -7.06 -23.40
CA CYS A 254 25.54 -7.58 -23.91
C CYS A 254 25.99 -8.85 -23.17
N LEU A 255 27.02 -9.49 -23.73
CA LEU A 255 27.69 -10.65 -23.17
C LEU A 255 28.78 -10.23 -22.18
N TRP A 256 28.42 -9.39 -21.20
CA TRP A 256 29.29 -9.02 -20.09
C TRP A 256 29.64 -10.25 -19.25
N ASP A 257 30.94 -10.49 -19.06
CA ASP A 257 31.43 -11.54 -18.17
C ASP A 257 31.57 -10.99 -16.75
N SER A 258 30.58 -11.30 -15.89
CA SER A 258 30.57 -10.88 -14.48
C SER A 258 31.73 -11.46 -13.66
N ARG A 259 32.45 -12.47 -14.18
CA ARG A 259 33.58 -13.13 -13.51
C ARG A 259 34.94 -12.60 -13.95
N ALA A 260 35.00 -11.85 -15.06
CA ALA A 260 36.23 -11.28 -15.62
C ALA A 260 36.66 -9.98 -14.90
N VAL A 261 36.93 -10.07 -13.59
CA VAL A 261 37.13 -8.92 -12.68
C VAL A 261 38.16 -7.91 -13.22
N ASP A 262 39.28 -8.39 -13.74
CA ASP A 262 40.39 -7.55 -14.23
C ASP A 262 39.99 -6.71 -15.46
N HIS A 263 39.00 -7.17 -16.22
CA HIS A 263 38.50 -6.47 -17.40
C HIS A 263 37.33 -5.52 -17.10
N HIS A 264 36.79 -5.50 -15.88
CA HIS A 264 35.54 -4.76 -15.59
C HIS A 264 35.65 -3.27 -15.94
N TYR A 265 36.66 -2.55 -15.44
CA TYR A 265 36.81 -1.11 -15.72
C TYR A 265 37.57 -0.79 -16.99
N VAL A 266 38.41 -1.72 -17.47
CA VAL A 266 39.21 -1.53 -18.68
C VAL A 266 38.34 -1.70 -19.93
N ARG A 267 37.39 -2.64 -19.91
CA ARG A 267 36.54 -2.98 -21.06
C ARG A 267 35.16 -2.35 -20.93
N LYS A 268 34.94 -1.25 -21.68
CA LYS A 268 33.62 -0.63 -21.85
C LYS A 268 32.75 -1.33 -22.89
N ALA A 269 33.35 -1.77 -24.01
CA ALA A 269 32.64 -2.43 -25.10
C ALA A 269 32.64 -3.96 -24.94
N TRP A 270 31.48 -4.53 -24.63
CA TRP A 270 31.22 -5.97 -24.58
C TRP A 270 30.41 -6.41 -25.80
N PRO A 271 30.51 -7.67 -26.25
CA PRO A 271 29.78 -8.12 -27.44
C PRO A 271 28.27 -7.98 -27.23
N SER A 272 27.55 -7.34 -28.15
CA SER A 272 26.10 -7.13 -28.04
C SER A 272 25.35 -8.47 -27.96
N ARG A 273 24.31 -8.54 -27.13
CA ARG A 273 23.44 -9.71 -27.06
C ARG A 273 22.37 -9.59 -28.15
N THR A 274 22.47 -10.42 -29.16
CA THR A 274 21.53 -10.47 -30.29
C THR A 274 20.54 -11.64 -30.22
N HIS A 275 20.84 -12.66 -29.42
CA HIS A 275 20.05 -13.89 -29.30
C HIS A 275 19.63 -14.15 -27.86
N TYR A 276 18.40 -14.63 -27.69
CA TYR A 276 17.78 -14.95 -26.38
C TYR A 276 17.24 -16.40 -26.38
N GLU A 277 18.08 -17.34 -26.81
CA GLU A 277 17.75 -18.76 -26.83
C GLU A 277 17.85 -19.37 -25.42
N PRO A 278 16.78 -19.99 -24.88
CA PRO A 278 16.82 -20.65 -23.58
C PRO A 278 17.94 -21.68 -23.48
N GLY A 279 18.63 -21.71 -22.33
CA GLY A 279 19.78 -22.58 -22.07
C GLY A 279 21.14 -22.01 -22.53
N LYS A 280 21.16 -21.02 -23.44
CA LYS A 280 22.40 -20.36 -23.87
C LYS A 280 22.64 -19.06 -23.09
N GLN A 281 23.91 -18.75 -22.79
CA GLN A 281 24.36 -17.44 -22.29
C GLN A 281 23.52 -16.86 -21.12
N ASN A 282 23.13 -17.73 -20.18
CA ASN A 282 22.28 -17.43 -19.01
C ASN A 282 20.88 -16.86 -19.34
N VAL A 283 20.31 -17.27 -20.47
CA VAL A 283 18.87 -17.14 -20.76
C VAL A 283 18.17 -18.39 -20.23
N SER A 284 17.08 -18.20 -19.49
CA SER A 284 16.29 -19.27 -18.86
C SER A 284 14.93 -19.51 -19.54
N SER A 285 14.41 -18.51 -20.24
CA SER A 285 13.11 -18.56 -20.91
C SER A 285 13.09 -17.61 -22.11
N VAL A 286 12.11 -17.74 -23.00
CA VAL A 286 11.92 -16.81 -24.12
C VAL A 286 11.58 -15.43 -23.56
N PRO A 287 12.08 -14.31 -24.10
CA PRO A 287 11.65 -12.98 -23.66
C PRO A 287 10.14 -12.80 -23.85
N LEU A 288 9.44 -12.37 -22.79
CA LEU A 288 8.03 -11.99 -22.84
C LEU A 288 7.83 -10.61 -23.48
N VAL A 289 8.88 -9.80 -23.46
CA VAL A 289 8.89 -8.40 -23.88
C VAL A 289 10.17 -8.13 -24.65
N ASN A 290 10.13 -7.16 -25.56
CA ASN A 290 11.30 -6.74 -26.30
C ASN A 290 12.31 -6.06 -25.34
N PRO A 291 13.57 -6.53 -25.27
CA PRO A 291 14.60 -5.92 -24.42
C PRO A 291 14.86 -4.44 -24.70
N GLN A 292 14.57 -3.94 -25.91
CA GLN A 292 14.69 -2.52 -26.30
C GLN A 292 13.52 -1.65 -25.79
N ASP A 293 12.47 -2.26 -25.24
CA ASP A 293 11.34 -1.57 -24.61
C ASP A 293 11.50 -1.45 -23.09
N VAL A 294 12.58 -1.99 -22.51
CA VAL A 294 12.94 -1.83 -21.09
C VAL A 294 13.54 -0.44 -20.83
N LEU A 295 13.10 0.21 -19.75
CA LEU A 295 13.71 1.39 -19.15
C LEU A 295 14.51 0.93 -17.92
N LEU A 296 15.81 1.19 -17.90
CA LEU A 296 16.67 0.81 -16.78
C LEU A 296 16.29 1.59 -15.51
N PRO A 297 16.13 0.91 -14.34
CA PRO A 297 15.51 1.48 -13.14
C PRO A 297 16.49 2.35 -12.34
N PRO A 298 16.46 3.71 -12.44
CA PRO A 298 17.52 4.56 -11.91
C PRO A 298 17.49 4.63 -10.38
N LEU A 299 16.31 4.48 -9.76
CA LEU A 299 16.17 4.44 -8.30
C LEU A 299 16.77 3.13 -7.76
N HIS A 300 16.41 1.97 -8.31
CA HIS A 300 16.99 0.68 -7.89
C HIS A 300 18.50 0.65 -8.05
N ILE A 301 19.01 1.27 -9.11
CA ILE A 301 20.43 1.46 -9.36
C ILE A 301 21.06 2.29 -8.22
N LYS A 302 20.53 3.48 -7.91
CA LYS A 302 20.98 4.37 -6.83
C LYS A 302 20.93 3.72 -5.45
N LEU A 303 19.85 2.98 -5.15
CA LEU A 303 19.68 2.18 -3.94
C LEU A 303 20.75 1.08 -3.80
N GLY A 304 21.13 0.44 -4.91
CA GLY A 304 22.20 -0.58 -4.91
C GLY A 304 23.59 0.00 -4.64
N LEU A 305 23.85 1.22 -5.13
CA LEU A 305 25.12 1.91 -4.94
C LEU A 305 25.35 2.34 -3.49
N ILE A 306 24.37 3.01 -2.86
CA ILE A 306 24.49 3.43 -1.45
C ILE A 306 24.62 2.21 -0.54
N LYS A 307 23.93 1.11 -0.87
CA LYS A 307 24.03 -0.15 -0.15
C LYS A 307 25.45 -0.71 -0.15
N ASN A 308 26.11 -0.73 -1.30
CA ASN A 308 27.49 -1.20 -1.42
C ASN A 308 28.47 -0.26 -0.70
N PHE A 309 28.29 1.05 -0.82
CA PHE A 309 29.11 2.04 -0.14
C PHE A 309 29.02 1.90 1.40
N VAL A 310 27.81 1.90 1.97
CA VAL A 310 27.63 1.82 3.43
C VAL A 310 28.04 0.46 4.00
N LYS A 311 27.93 -0.63 3.23
CA LYS A 311 28.48 -1.94 3.62
C LYS A 311 30.01 -1.99 3.66
N ALA A 312 30.70 -1.09 2.97
CA ALA A 312 32.17 -1.02 2.94
C ALA A 312 32.75 -0.05 4.00
N LEU A 313 31.93 0.80 4.61
CA LEU A 313 32.36 1.72 5.68
C LEU A 313 32.83 0.95 6.92
N ASN A 314 33.80 1.50 7.66
CA ASN A 314 34.16 0.99 8.96
C ASN A 314 33.00 1.19 9.96
N ARG A 315 32.49 0.11 10.56
CA ARG A 315 31.36 0.10 11.50
C ARG A 315 31.63 0.87 12.80
N GLU A 316 32.88 0.90 13.23
CA GLU A 316 33.35 1.65 14.39
C GLU A 316 33.83 3.06 14.00
N GLY A 317 33.97 3.31 12.69
CA GLY A 317 34.43 4.58 12.14
C GLY A 317 33.44 5.73 12.34
N PRO A 318 33.95 6.98 12.41
CA PRO A 318 33.14 8.16 12.66
C PRO A 318 32.02 8.37 11.62
N ALA A 319 32.25 8.01 10.35
CA ALA A 319 31.24 8.05 9.30
C ALA A 319 30.01 7.16 9.61
N PHE A 320 30.22 5.91 10.00
CA PHE A 320 29.13 4.98 10.30
C PHE A 320 28.38 5.39 11.57
N GLN A 321 29.11 5.86 12.59
CA GLN A 321 28.50 6.44 13.80
C GLN A 321 27.70 7.71 13.51
N TYR A 322 28.12 8.51 12.52
CA TYR A 322 27.37 9.66 12.05
C TYR A 322 26.07 9.26 11.33
N LEU A 323 26.07 8.19 10.52
CA LEU A 323 24.84 7.66 9.89
C LEU A 323 23.78 7.28 10.93
N ILE A 324 24.18 6.62 12.02
CA ILE A 324 23.28 6.26 13.13
C ILE A 324 22.64 7.52 13.74
N LYS A 325 23.44 8.58 13.96
CA LYS A 325 22.96 9.87 14.49
C LYS A 325 22.07 10.64 13.51
N LEU A 326 22.36 10.57 12.21
CA LEU A 326 21.59 11.29 11.17
C LEU A 326 20.20 10.66 10.90
N PHE A 327 20.08 9.35 11.14
CA PHE A 327 18.86 8.57 10.90
C PHE A 327 18.37 7.83 12.16
N PRO A 328 17.99 8.54 13.25
CA PRO A 328 17.58 7.91 14.51
C PRO A 328 16.27 7.09 14.40
N LYS A 329 15.53 7.22 13.29
CA LYS A 329 14.34 6.41 12.97
C LYS A 329 14.67 5.11 12.21
N LEU A 330 15.89 4.93 11.73
CA LEU A 330 16.35 3.68 11.11
C LEU A 330 17.04 2.82 12.16
N SER A 331 16.75 1.51 12.16
CA SER A 331 17.44 0.58 13.05
C SER A 331 18.89 0.37 12.62
N TYR A 332 19.77 0.09 13.57
CA TYR A 332 21.17 -0.25 13.32
C TYR A 332 21.32 -1.32 12.22
N ALA A 333 20.46 -2.35 12.23
CA ALA A 333 20.45 -3.40 11.22
C ALA A 333 20.17 -2.87 9.80
N LYS A 334 19.24 -1.92 9.63
CA LYS A 334 18.98 -1.29 8.32
C LYS A 334 20.17 -0.46 7.84
N ILE A 335 20.77 0.33 8.74
CA ILE A 335 21.95 1.16 8.41
C ILE A 335 23.13 0.26 8.03
N LYS A 336 23.43 -0.77 8.84
CA LYS A 336 24.48 -1.78 8.58
C LYS A 336 24.31 -2.49 7.24
N GLU A 337 23.07 -2.83 6.89
CA GLU A 337 22.76 -3.48 5.62
C GLU A 337 22.65 -2.52 4.43
N GLY A 338 22.85 -1.22 4.64
CA GLY A 338 22.77 -0.19 3.61
C GLY A 338 21.36 0.04 3.07
N ILE A 339 20.34 -0.20 3.89
CA ILE A 339 18.92 -0.12 3.54
C ILE A 339 18.40 1.30 3.82
N PHE A 340 18.43 2.13 2.79
CA PHE A 340 17.94 3.50 2.76
C PHE A 340 16.83 3.63 1.71
N VAL A 341 15.91 4.59 1.86
CA VAL A 341 14.98 4.97 0.78
C VAL A 341 15.43 6.25 0.06
N GLY A 342 14.82 6.55 -1.10
CA GLY A 342 15.17 7.74 -1.91
C GLY A 342 15.26 9.07 -1.13
N PRO A 343 14.33 9.38 -0.21
CA PRO A 343 14.42 10.53 0.70
C PRO A 343 15.64 10.51 1.64
N ASP A 344 16.01 9.35 2.19
CA ASP A 344 17.17 9.24 3.08
C ASP A 344 18.47 9.53 2.33
N ILE A 345 18.60 9.01 1.11
CA ILE A 345 19.78 9.26 0.26
C ILE A 345 19.87 10.75 -0.09
N ARG A 346 18.75 11.41 -0.41
CA ARG A 346 18.71 12.86 -0.63
C ARG A 346 19.17 13.64 0.60
N LYS A 347 18.70 13.26 1.81
CA LYS A 347 19.15 13.86 3.07
C LYS A 347 20.66 13.65 3.29
N LEU A 348 21.17 12.44 3.05
CA LEU A 348 22.58 12.12 3.24
C LEU A 348 23.50 12.87 2.28
N MET A 349 23.10 13.00 1.00
CA MET A 349 23.87 13.75 0.00
C MET A 349 23.96 15.25 0.31
N ALA A 350 22.93 15.82 0.95
CA ALA A 350 22.90 17.22 1.38
C ALA A 350 23.72 17.50 2.65
N GLU A 351 24.06 16.48 3.44
CA GLU A 351 24.68 16.67 4.76
C GLU A 351 26.21 16.84 4.67
N ALA A 352 26.65 18.09 4.63
CA ALA A 352 28.07 18.45 4.55
C ALA A 352 28.91 17.85 5.70
N LYS A 353 28.34 17.69 6.90
CA LYS A 353 29.04 17.10 8.06
C LYS A 353 29.42 15.64 7.85
N PHE A 354 28.59 14.85 7.15
CA PHE A 354 28.91 13.45 6.86
C PHE A 354 30.21 13.34 6.06
N THR A 355 30.43 14.22 5.08
CA THR A 355 31.66 14.22 4.27
C THR A 355 32.93 14.46 5.12
N LYS A 356 32.81 15.19 6.25
CA LYS A 356 33.92 15.44 7.19
C LYS A 356 34.20 14.27 8.15
N CYS A 357 33.32 13.27 8.22
CA CYS A 357 33.46 12.11 9.10
C CYS A 357 34.09 10.90 8.40
N LEU A 358 34.44 10.99 7.12
CA LEU A 358 34.99 9.92 6.31
C LEU A 358 36.53 9.91 6.38
N THR A 359 37.14 8.73 6.28
CA THR A 359 38.59 8.62 6.01
C THR A 359 38.94 9.14 4.60
N LEU A 360 40.22 9.25 4.25
CA LEU A 360 40.63 9.66 2.89
C LEU A 360 40.04 8.75 1.80
N ASP A 361 40.12 7.43 1.98
CA ASP A 361 39.58 6.45 1.03
C ASP A 361 38.05 6.44 1.00
N GLU A 362 37.40 6.55 2.18
CA GLU A 362 35.94 6.66 2.27
C GLU A 362 35.45 7.98 1.67
N ALA A 363 36.20 9.08 1.80
CA ALA A 363 35.92 10.38 1.22
C ALA A 363 36.16 10.38 -0.29
N ALA A 364 37.18 9.69 -0.79
CA ALA A 364 37.39 9.46 -2.22
C ALA A 364 36.28 8.57 -2.81
N ALA A 365 35.86 7.52 -2.09
CA ALA A 365 34.73 6.67 -2.47
C ALA A 365 33.36 7.38 -2.34
N TRP A 366 33.21 8.33 -1.43
CA TRP A 366 32.00 9.16 -1.26
C TRP A 366 31.95 10.33 -2.23
N ALA A 367 33.10 10.94 -2.53
CA ALA A 367 33.24 11.86 -3.66
C ALA A 367 32.93 11.11 -4.94
N SER A 368 33.47 9.89 -5.13
CA SER A 368 33.10 8.98 -6.21
C SER A 368 31.66 8.51 -6.13
N PHE A 369 30.98 8.44 -4.97
CA PHE A 369 29.56 8.10 -4.88
C PHE A 369 28.65 9.29 -5.21
N LYS A 370 28.95 10.49 -4.69
CA LYS A 370 28.28 11.73 -5.06
C LYS A 370 28.48 12.00 -6.54
N SER A 371 29.70 11.77 -7.02
CA SER A 371 29.99 11.65 -8.44
C SER A 371 29.15 10.52 -9.02
N VAL A 372 29.09 9.26 -8.58
CA VAL A 372 28.18 8.20 -9.13
C VAL A 372 26.71 8.66 -9.29
N THR A 373 26.20 9.49 -8.40
CA THR A 373 24.86 10.10 -8.50
C THR A 373 24.77 11.29 -9.47
N HIS A 374 25.89 11.65 -10.10
CA HIS A 374 26.22 12.79 -10.97
C HIS A 374 27.36 12.52 -12.04
N ASN A 375 27.88 11.27 -12.30
CA ASN A 375 29.16 10.79 -12.96
C ASN A 375 30.06 9.73 -12.16
N PHE A 376 30.19 8.46 -12.59
CA PHE A 376 30.69 7.21 -11.88
C PHE A 376 32.12 7.12 -11.21
N LEU A 377 32.35 6.31 -10.13
CA LEU A 377 32.73 4.86 -10.12
C LEU A 377 32.62 4.10 -8.73
N ALA A 378 32.44 2.74 -8.73
CA ALA A 378 32.63 1.79 -7.60
C ALA A 378 32.61 0.28 -8.05
N ARG A 379 32.90 -0.71 -7.17
CA ARG A 379 33.02 -2.19 -7.44
C ARG A 379 31.87 -2.79 -8.29
N MET A 380 32.17 -3.33 -9.48
CA MET A 380 31.23 -3.51 -10.61
C MET A 380 30.15 -4.58 -10.38
N SER A 381 29.01 -4.15 -9.82
CA SER A 381 27.74 -4.90 -9.91
C SER A 381 27.09 -4.73 -11.29
N LEU A 382 26.08 -5.56 -11.62
CA LEU A 382 25.28 -5.42 -12.85
C LEU A 382 24.71 -3.99 -13.04
N LYS A 383 24.31 -3.34 -11.93
CA LYS A 383 23.87 -1.94 -11.92
C LYS A 383 24.98 -1.00 -12.44
N ILE A 384 26.20 -1.19 -11.98
CA ILE A 384 27.38 -0.40 -12.41
C ILE A 384 27.79 -0.74 -13.84
N HIS A 385 27.68 -2.01 -14.25
CA HIS A 385 27.93 -2.40 -15.62
C HIS A 385 27.00 -1.68 -16.61
N PHE A 386 25.70 -1.57 -16.31
CA PHE A 386 24.77 -0.78 -17.13
C PHE A 386 25.19 0.69 -17.24
N MET A 387 25.58 1.32 -16.14
CA MET A 387 25.96 2.74 -16.15
C MET A 387 27.31 2.98 -16.85
N HIS A 388 28.24 2.03 -16.74
CA HIS A 388 29.55 2.10 -17.39
C HIS A 388 29.45 1.84 -18.91
N SER A 389 28.71 0.80 -19.31
CA SER A 389 28.75 0.23 -20.67
C SER A 389 27.53 0.60 -21.52
N HIS A 390 26.40 0.90 -20.86
CA HIS A 390 25.10 1.15 -21.48
C HIS A 390 24.50 2.51 -21.10
N LEU A 391 25.35 3.53 -20.85
CA LEU A 391 24.89 4.89 -20.56
C LEU A 391 23.96 5.45 -21.65
N HIS A 392 24.20 5.07 -22.91
CA HIS A 392 23.37 5.41 -24.08
C HIS A 392 21.94 4.82 -24.05
N PHE A 393 21.70 3.81 -23.22
CA PHE A 393 20.39 3.15 -23.08
C PHE A 393 19.50 3.83 -22.03
N PHE A 394 20.05 4.76 -21.25
CA PHE A 394 19.26 5.57 -20.33
C PHE A 394 18.57 6.72 -21.07
N PRO A 395 17.32 7.06 -20.72
CA PRO A 395 16.63 8.21 -21.29
C PRO A 395 17.31 9.53 -20.86
N PRO A 396 17.24 10.60 -21.67
CA PRO A 396 17.89 11.88 -21.37
C PRO A 396 17.51 12.50 -20.02
N ASN A 397 16.27 12.28 -19.57
CA ASN A 397 15.79 12.70 -18.25
C ASN A 397 15.36 11.49 -17.42
N LEU A 398 16.24 11.07 -16.50
CA LEU A 398 15.97 9.99 -15.55
C LEU A 398 14.82 10.30 -14.58
N GLY A 399 14.53 11.59 -14.34
CA GLY A 399 13.41 12.01 -13.49
C GLY A 399 12.07 11.58 -14.08
N ASP A 400 11.91 11.69 -15.40
CA ASP A 400 10.65 11.45 -16.09
C ASP A 400 10.26 9.97 -16.16
N THR A 401 11.24 9.07 -16.15
CA THR A 401 11.04 7.62 -16.23
C THR A 401 11.24 6.89 -14.89
N SER A 402 11.72 7.58 -13.86
CA SER A 402 11.98 7.02 -12.53
C SER A 402 10.79 6.25 -11.95
N GLU A 403 11.06 5.09 -11.37
CA GLU A 403 10.09 4.23 -10.71
C GLU A 403 9.67 4.69 -9.30
N GLU A 404 10.15 5.86 -8.81
CA GLU A 404 9.70 6.48 -7.55
C GLU A 404 8.16 6.70 -7.45
N GLN A 405 7.45 6.71 -8.58
CA GLN A 405 5.98 6.78 -8.60
C GLN A 405 5.31 5.41 -8.44
N GLY A 406 5.98 4.33 -8.84
CA GLY A 406 5.57 2.94 -8.59
C GLY A 406 5.75 2.55 -7.12
N GLU A 407 6.87 2.93 -6.51
CA GLU A 407 7.12 2.76 -5.07
C GLU A 407 6.07 3.44 -4.18
N ARG A 408 5.55 4.60 -4.61
CA ARG A 408 4.43 5.28 -3.93
C ARG A 408 3.12 4.52 -4.09
N LEU A 409 2.81 4.06 -5.30
CA LEU A 409 1.66 3.19 -5.55
C LEU A 409 1.67 1.94 -4.66
N HIS A 410 2.83 1.34 -4.37
CA HIS A 410 2.91 0.20 -3.45
C HIS A 410 2.46 0.56 -2.03
N GLN A 411 2.76 1.77 -1.55
CA GLN A 411 2.32 2.26 -0.23
C GLN A 411 0.82 2.58 -0.20
N ASP A 412 0.30 3.18 -1.27
CA ASP A 412 -1.12 3.52 -1.41
C ASP A 412 -1.99 2.27 -1.55
N ILE A 413 -1.58 1.32 -2.42
CA ILE A 413 -2.25 0.02 -2.51
C ILE A 413 -2.11 -0.72 -1.17
N ALA A 414 -0.96 -0.74 -0.49
CA ALA A 414 -0.86 -1.36 0.84
C ALA A 414 -1.78 -0.71 1.90
N ARG A 415 -2.22 0.54 1.70
CA ARG A 415 -3.25 1.22 2.52
C ARG A 415 -4.67 0.87 2.08
N ILE A 416 -4.91 0.64 0.78
CA ILE A 416 -6.18 0.08 0.29
C ILE A 416 -6.34 -1.37 0.76
N GLU A 417 -5.29 -2.18 0.63
CA GLU A 417 -5.27 -3.60 0.98
C GLU A 417 -5.72 -3.82 2.43
N ARG A 418 -5.18 -3.04 3.37
CA ARG A 418 -5.60 -3.04 4.78
C ARG A 418 -7.07 -2.64 5.01
N ARG A 419 -7.66 -1.78 4.16
CA ARG A 419 -9.08 -1.41 4.22
C ARG A 419 -9.99 -2.49 3.63
N TYR A 420 -9.45 -3.36 2.78
CA TYR A 420 -10.17 -4.47 2.15
C TYR A 420 -9.95 -5.81 2.87
N GLN A 421 -9.12 -5.86 3.93
CA GLN A 421 -9.00 -6.99 4.86
C GLN A 421 -8.70 -8.37 4.22
N GLY A 422 -8.15 -8.43 3.01
CA GLY A 422 -7.94 -9.68 2.28
C GLY A 422 -8.82 -9.85 1.03
N PHE A 423 -9.84 -9.01 0.84
CA PHE A 423 -10.68 -9.01 -0.34
C PHE A 423 -10.00 -8.31 -1.52
N TRP A 424 -9.25 -9.11 -2.28
CA TRP A 424 -8.56 -8.70 -3.49
C TRP A 424 -9.50 -8.91 -4.70
N ASP A 425 -10.34 -7.92 -4.98
CA ASP A 425 -11.41 -7.99 -5.98
C ASP A 425 -11.45 -6.78 -6.93
N GLU A 426 -12.34 -6.86 -7.93
CA GLU A 426 -12.65 -5.80 -8.88
C GLU A 426 -13.07 -4.52 -8.16
N GLY A 427 -13.78 -4.66 -7.04
CA GLY A 427 -14.18 -3.56 -6.16
C GLY A 427 -12.99 -2.80 -5.59
N MET A 428 -11.94 -3.49 -5.14
CA MET A 428 -10.71 -2.88 -4.61
C MET A 428 -10.00 -2.02 -5.65
N MET A 429 -9.80 -2.56 -6.85
CA MET A 429 -9.13 -1.85 -7.95
C MET A 429 -9.96 -0.64 -8.42
N SER A 430 -11.27 -0.83 -8.55
CA SER A 430 -12.21 0.22 -8.93
C SER A 430 -12.28 1.35 -7.89
N ASP A 431 -12.24 1.01 -6.60
CA ASP A 431 -12.24 2.00 -5.50
C ASP A 431 -10.91 2.74 -5.39
N TYR A 432 -9.79 2.13 -5.82
CA TYR A 432 -8.52 2.83 -6.03
C TYR A 432 -8.68 3.90 -7.12
N CYS A 433 -9.11 3.51 -8.33
CA CYS A 433 -9.30 4.42 -9.45
C CYS A 433 -10.32 5.53 -9.15
N TRP A 434 -11.42 5.23 -8.46
CA TRP A 434 -12.37 6.24 -7.98
C TRP A 434 -11.72 7.27 -7.04
N THR A 435 -10.79 6.83 -6.19
CA THR A 435 -10.04 7.72 -5.29
C THR A 435 -9.18 8.70 -6.09
N LEU A 436 -8.58 8.26 -7.20
CA LEU A 436 -7.84 9.12 -8.13
C LEU A 436 -8.75 10.16 -8.81
N ILE A 437 -9.89 9.73 -9.37
CA ILE A 437 -10.85 10.64 -10.05
C ILE A 437 -11.27 11.79 -9.13
N ARG A 438 -11.61 11.46 -7.88
CA ARG A 438 -12.01 12.45 -6.86
C ARG A 438 -10.87 13.41 -6.47
N GLU A 439 -9.61 12.95 -6.54
CA GLU A 439 -8.44 13.79 -6.24
C GLU A 439 -8.06 14.69 -7.43
N THR A 440 -8.39 14.28 -8.66
CA THR A 440 -8.24 15.10 -9.88
C THR A 440 -9.39 16.09 -10.12
N ASP A 441 -10.64 15.75 -9.75
CA ASP A 441 -11.76 16.71 -9.67
C ASP A 441 -12.44 16.71 -8.28
N PRO A 442 -11.98 17.56 -7.35
CA PRO A 442 -12.59 17.73 -6.04
C PRO A 442 -13.94 18.47 -6.05
N LYS A 443 -14.30 19.16 -7.15
CA LYS A 443 -15.51 19.99 -7.22
C LYS A 443 -16.75 19.16 -7.52
N GLN A 444 -16.60 18.12 -8.34
CA GLN A 444 -17.71 17.26 -8.78
C GLN A 444 -18.20 16.29 -7.69
N TYR A 445 -17.34 15.87 -6.75
CA TYR A 445 -17.62 14.78 -5.80
C TYR A 445 -17.70 15.21 -4.32
N LYS A 446 -18.38 16.33 -4.03
CA LYS A 446 -18.70 16.70 -2.64
C LYS A 446 -19.60 15.65 -1.97
N ARG A 447 -19.28 15.33 -0.71
CA ARG A 447 -19.98 14.29 0.07
C ARG A 447 -21.34 14.78 0.54
N LEU A 448 -22.40 14.45 -0.20
CA LEU A 448 -23.78 14.57 0.27
C LEU A 448 -24.04 13.53 1.36
N SER A 449 -24.53 13.94 2.53
CA SER A 449 -24.94 13.05 3.61
C SER A 449 -26.38 12.60 3.42
N SER A 450 -26.61 11.56 2.62
CA SER A 450 -27.91 10.90 2.53
C SER A 450 -28.07 9.91 3.69
N THR A 451 -28.74 10.32 4.76
CA THR A 451 -29.20 9.43 5.82
C THR A 451 -30.46 8.70 5.34
N SER A 452 -30.29 7.68 4.49
CA SER A 452 -31.39 6.82 4.05
C SER A 452 -31.78 5.89 5.20
N VAL A 453 -32.81 6.28 5.95
CA VAL A 453 -33.52 5.37 6.87
C VAL A 453 -34.31 4.39 6.00
N HIS A 454 -33.90 3.13 6.02
CA HIS A 454 -34.76 2.03 5.55
C HIS A 454 -35.47 1.41 6.75
N PHE A 455 -36.72 1.01 6.53
CA PHE A 455 -37.71 0.59 7.51
C PHE A 455 -37.38 -0.74 8.19
#